data_AF-A0A0P1FEI0-F1
#
_entry.id   AF-A0A0P1FEI0-F1
#
_cell.length_a   1.000
_cell.length_b   1.000
_cell.length_c   1.000
_cell.angle_alpha   90.00
_cell.angle_beta   90.00
_cell.angle_gamma   90.00
#
_symmetry.space_group_name_H-M   'P 1'
#
loop_
_entity.id
_entity.type
_entity.pdbx_description
1 polymer ?
#
loop_
_entity_poly.entity_id
_entity_poly.type
_entity_poly.pdbx_seq_one_letter_code
_entity_poly.pdbx_strand_id
1 'polypeptide(L)'
;MALRDKRNTMLASNIANAATPGYKARDLDFDREIAREMGQSPVRKTDTRHFDNLVGVGADMVQYREPLNPSLDGNTVEISVEQMEFSENSLRYMTTLTFLNRRISGLMTAIKGE
;
A
#
# COMPACT_ATOMS: atom_id res chain seq x y z
N MET A 1 7.73 4.74 3.70
CA MET A 1 7.94 3.59 4.62
C MET A 1 6.65 3.21 5.32
N ALA A 2 6.00 4.14 6.02
CA ALA A 2 4.75 3.89 6.77
C ALA A 2 3.63 3.20 5.94
N LEU A 3 3.48 3.56 4.66
CA LEU A 3 2.46 2.95 3.80
C LEU A 3 2.69 1.45 3.54
N ARG A 4 3.96 1.02 3.36
CA ARG A 4 4.30 -0.39 3.18
C ARG A 4 4.06 -1.20 4.44
N ASP A 5 4.38 -0.62 5.60
CA ASP A 5 4.15 -1.22 6.91
C ASP A 5 2.64 -1.38 7.18
N LYS A 6 1.86 -0.33 6.92
CA LYS A 6 0.39 -0.36 7.01
C LYS A 6 -0.22 -1.45 6.13
N ARG A 7 0.23 -1.59 4.87
CA ARG A 7 -0.21 -2.67 3.97
C ARG A 7 0.18 -4.04 4.53
N ASN A 8 1.37 -4.16 5.12
CA ASN A 8 1.84 -5.40 5.74
C ASN A 8 0.91 -5.86 6.87
N THR A 9 0.50 -4.94 7.74
CA THR A 9 -0.44 -5.22 8.84
C THR A 9 -1.81 -5.67 8.31
N MET A 10 -2.29 -5.10 7.20
CA MET A 10 -3.56 -5.51 6.58
C MET A 10 -3.49 -6.91 6.02
N LEU A 11 -2.44 -7.22 5.24
CA LEU A 11 -2.21 -8.56 4.69
C LEU A 11 -2.08 -9.60 5.80
N ALA A 12 -1.32 -9.31 6.85
CA ALA A 12 -1.22 -10.17 8.02
C ALA A 12 -2.58 -10.38 8.72
N SER A 13 -3.41 -9.33 8.81
CA SER A 13 -4.77 -9.43 9.36
C SER A 13 -5.68 -10.31 8.50
N ASN A 14 -5.63 -10.17 7.17
CA ASN A 14 -6.40 -11.02 6.26
C ASN A 14 -5.98 -12.49 6.42
N ILE A 15 -4.67 -12.78 6.40
CA ILE A 15 -4.11 -14.14 6.60
C ILE A 15 -4.61 -14.75 7.91
N ALA A 16 -4.54 -13.99 9.01
CA ALA A 16 -4.98 -14.46 10.33
C ALA A 16 -6.48 -14.79 10.38
N ASN A 17 -7.30 -14.12 9.55
CA ASN A 17 -8.74 -14.32 9.48
C ASN A 17 -9.18 -15.15 8.26
N ALA A 18 -8.25 -15.83 7.58
CA ALA A 18 -8.58 -16.66 6.41
C ALA A 18 -9.52 -17.83 6.72
N ALA A 19 -9.59 -18.25 7.99
CA ALA A 19 -10.51 -19.30 8.46
C ALA A 19 -11.70 -18.73 9.25
N THR A 20 -11.95 -17.42 9.18
CA THR A 20 -13.03 -16.76 9.91
C THR A 20 -14.24 -16.55 8.98
N PRO A 21 -15.39 -17.22 9.24
CA PRO A 21 -16.58 -17.05 8.41
C PRO A 21 -17.03 -15.60 8.30
N GLY A 22 -17.45 -15.19 7.09
CA GLY A 22 -17.94 -13.84 6.81
C GLY A 22 -16.88 -12.73 6.78
N TYR A 23 -15.58 -13.03 6.98
CA TYR A 23 -14.53 -12.01 6.95
C TYR A 23 -14.39 -11.35 5.57
N LYS A 24 -14.18 -10.03 5.57
CA LYS A 24 -14.00 -9.23 4.35
C LYS A 24 -12.56 -8.76 4.21
N ALA A 25 -11.87 -9.28 3.19
CA ALA A 25 -10.49 -8.94 2.89
C ALA A 25 -10.37 -7.44 2.58
N ARG A 26 -9.34 -6.80 3.14
CA ARG A 26 -9.08 -5.38 2.98
C ARG A 26 -7.70 -5.16 2.41
N ASP A 27 -7.56 -4.12 1.58
CA ASP A 27 -6.27 -3.65 1.10
C ASP A 27 -6.31 -2.14 0.86
N LEU A 28 -5.14 -1.57 0.56
CA LEU A 28 -4.96 -0.19 0.15
C LEU A 28 -4.40 -0.14 -1.28
N ASP A 29 -4.84 0.84 -2.05
CA ASP A 29 -4.26 1.14 -3.35
C ASP A 29 -2.93 1.88 -3.15
N PHE A 30 -1.84 1.11 -3.11
CA PHE A 30 -0.53 1.66 -2.76
C PHE A 30 -0.08 2.78 -3.71
N ASP A 31 -0.34 2.64 -5.00
CA ASP A 31 0.10 3.60 -6.02
C ASP A 31 -0.67 4.91 -5.89
N ARG A 32 -1.97 4.83 -5.63
CA ARG A 32 -2.78 6.01 -5.35
C ARG A 32 -2.35 6.68 -4.05
N GLU A 33 -2.10 5.92 -2.99
CA GLU A 33 -1.75 6.48 -1.68
C GLU A 33 -0.32 7.08 -1.69
N ILE A 34 0.65 6.48 -2.40
CA ILE A 34 1.97 7.10 -2.53
C ILE A 34 1.92 8.38 -3.39
N ALA A 35 1.09 8.41 -4.44
CA ALA A 35 0.89 9.61 -5.24
C ALA A 35 0.31 10.75 -4.40
N ARG A 36 -0.65 10.45 -3.51
CA ARG A 36 -1.18 11.42 -2.53
C ARG A 36 -0.11 11.94 -1.58
N GLU A 37 0.70 11.06 -0.98
CA GLU A 37 1.81 11.45 -0.10
C GLU A 37 2.86 12.31 -0.83
N MET A 38 3.02 12.12 -2.13
CA MET A 38 3.87 12.94 -3.00
C MET A 38 3.21 14.25 -3.46
N GLY A 39 1.98 14.54 -3.02
CA GLY A 39 1.23 15.74 -3.41
C GLY A 39 0.74 15.72 -4.86
N GLN A 40 0.72 14.56 -5.51
CA GLN A 40 0.20 14.41 -6.87
C GLN A 40 -1.33 14.29 -6.83
N SER A 41 -2.01 15.22 -7.48
CA SER A 41 -3.46 15.15 -7.65
C SER A 41 -3.81 14.21 -8.80
N PRO A 42 -4.81 13.32 -8.64
CA PRO A 42 -5.27 12.46 -9.73
C PRO A 42 -5.94 13.26 -10.86
N VAL A 43 -6.22 14.55 -10.65
CA VAL A 43 -6.83 15.45 -11.63
C VAL A 43 -5.90 16.61 -11.95
N ARG A 44 -5.78 16.94 -13.23
CA ARG A 44 -4.99 18.09 -13.68
C ARG A 44 -5.80 19.37 -13.49
N LYS A 45 -5.28 20.29 -12.69
CA LYS A 45 -5.83 21.64 -12.57
C LYS A 45 -5.60 22.43 -13.87
N THR A 46 -6.67 22.88 -14.51
CA THR A 46 -6.60 23.70 -15.74
C THR A 46 -6.87 25.18 -15.50
N ASP A 47 -7.49 25.53 -14.37
CA ASP A 47 -7.75 26.91 -13.95
C ASP A 47 -7.53 27.03 -12.43
N THR A 48 -7.03 28.17 -11.98
CA THR A 48 -6.80 28.50 -10.55
C THR A 48 -8.02 28.34 -9.65
N ARG A 49 -9.25 28.49 -10.20
CA ARG A 49 -10.54 28.35 -9.50
C ARG A 49 -11.03 26.92 -9.39
N HIS A 50 -10.39 25.97 -10.08
CA HIS A 50 -10.74 24.56 -9.95
C HIS A 50 -10.32 24.04 -8.57
N PHE A 51 -11.17 23.18 -7.99
CA PHE A 51 -10.86 22.54 -6.72
C PHE A 51 -9.63 21.64 -6.89
N ASP A 52 -8.61 21.92 -6.08
CA ASP A 52 -7.29 21.30 -6.14
C ASP A 52 -7.30 19.87 -5.55
N ASN A 53 -8.24 19.61 -4.64
CA ASN A 53 -8.16 18.51 -3.71
C ASN A 53 -9.47 17.74 -3.60
N LEU A 54 -9.71 16.82 -4.53
CA LEU A 54 -10.61 15.69 -4.30
C LEU A 54 -9.97 14.63 -3.37
N VAL A 55 -8.71 14.81 -2.99
CA VAL A 55 -7.92 13.89 -2.15
C VAL A 55 -8.49 13.70 -0.74
N GLY A 56 -9.40 14.58 -0.29
CA GLY A 56 -9.99 14.53 1.06
C GLY A 56 -11.46 14.11 1.14
N VAL A 57 -12.18 13.93 0.02
CA VAL A 57 -13.62 13.64 0.05
C VAL A 57 -13.85 12.13 -0.16
N GLY A 58 -13.93 11.40 0.95
CA GLY A 58 -14.63 10.10 1.02
C GLY A 58 -13.88 8.85 0.53
N ALA A 59 -12.65 8.94 0.03
CA ALA A 59 -11.88 7.74 -0.30
C ALA A 59 -11.16 7.24 0.94
N ASP A 60 -11.83 6.38 1.71
CA ASP A 60 -11.17 5.56 2.74
C ASP A 60 -9.91 4.95 2.12
N MET A 61 -8.77 5.11 2.82
CA MET A 61 -7.48 4.56 2.35
C MET A 61 -7.56 3.03 2.22
N VAL A 62 -8.51 2.43 2.91
CA VAL A 62 -8.74 1.00 2.98
C VAL A 62 -10.01 0.66 2.22
N GLN A 63 -9.90 -0.27 1.29
CA GLN A 63 -11.02 -0.76 0.51
C GLN A 63 -11.20 -2.25 0.72
N TYR A 64 -12.44 -2.71 0.57
CA TYR A 64 -12.70 -4.14 0.49
C TYR A 64 -12.24 -4.66 -0.87
N ARG A 65 -11.56 -5.80 -0.86
CA ARG A 65 -11.14 -6.44 -2.10
C ARG A 65 -12.30 -7.20 -2.71
N GLU A 66 -12.41 -7.14 -4.03
CA GLU A 66 -13.29 -8.02 -4.78
C GLU A 66 -12.64 -9.41 -4.90
N PRO A 67 -13.25 -10.47 -4.34
CA PRO A 67 -12.68 -11.81 -4.39
C PRO A 67 -12.85 -12.40 -5.80
N LEU A 68 -11.85 -13.13 -6.27
CA LEU A 68 -11.96 -13.91 -7.50
C LEU A 68 -12.78 -15.18 -7.27
N ASN A 69 -12.64 -15.79 -6.09
CA ASN A 69 -13.35 -16.98 -5.69
C ASN A 69 -13.86 -16.86 -4.24
N PRO A 70 -15.07 -16.30 -4.02
CA PRO A 70 -15.63 -16.17 -2.68
C PRO A 70 -15.93 -17.55 -2.09
N SER A 71 -15.60 -17.73 -0.81
CA SER A 71 -15.93 -18.95 -0.07
C SER A 71 -17.45 -19.07 0.17
N LEU A 72 -17.92 -20.31 0.31
CA LEU A 72 -19.32 -20.64 0.59
C LEU A 72 -19.85 -20.03 1.90
N ASP A 73 -18.96 -19.76 2.86
CA ASP A 73 -19.26 -19.15 4.16
C ASP A 73 -19.24 -17.61 4.13
N GLY A 74 -19.09 -17.02 2.95
CA GLY A 74 -19.05 -15.57 2.77
C GLY A 74 -17.71 -14.92 3.13
N ASN A 75 -16.69 -15.71 3.47
CA ASN A 75 -15.32 -15.21 3.55
C ASN A 75 -14.79 -14.85 2.15
N THR A 76 -14.13 -13.70 2.05
CA THR A 76 -13.56 -13.18 0.80
C THR A 76 -12.03 -13.24 0.79
N VAL A 77 -11.43 -13.79 1.84
CA VAL A 77 -9.97 -13.97 1.94
C VAL A 77 -9.55 -15.19 1.15
N GLU A 78 -8.64 -14.98 0.21
CA GLU A 78 -8.01 -16.04 -0.58
C GLU A 78 -6.59 -16.26 -0.06
N ILE A 79 -6.38 -17.31 0.75
CA ILE A 79 -5.13 -17.50 1.50
C ILE A 79 -3.86 -17.52 0.62
N SER A 80 -3.92 -18.14 -0.55
CA SER A 80 -2.80 -18.19 -1.49
C SER A 80 -2.45 -16.81 -2.04
N VAL A 81 -3.47 -16.01 -2.34
CA VAL A 81 -3.32 -14.62 -2.81
C VAL A 81 -2.73 -13.75 -1.70
N GLU A 82 -3.26 -13.85 -0.47
CA GLU A 82 -2.73 -13.07 0.65
C GLU A 82 -1.26 -13.39 0.95
N GLN A 83 -0.87 -14.67 0.90
CA GLN A 83 0.52 -15.08 1.13
C GLN A 83 1.47 -14.57 0.04
N MET A 84 1.02 -14.56 -1.21
CA MET A 84 1.75 -13.99 -2.34
C MET A 84 1.94 -12.48 -2.14
N GLU A 85 0.86 -11.74 -1.91
CA GLU A 85 0.88 -10.29 -1.69
C GLU A 85 1.74 -9.91 -0.47
N PHE A 86 1.67 -10.68 0.62
CA PHE A 86 2.49 -10.47 1.81
C PHE A 86 3.98 -10.63 1.51
N SER A 87 4.33 -11.68 0.76
CA SER A 87 5.71 -11.95 0.34
C SER A 87 6.23 -10.83 -0.56
N GLU A 88 5.42 -10.39 -1.52
CA GLU A 88 5.77 -9.29 -2.42
C GLU A 88 5.99 -7.98 -1.65
N ASN A 89 5.07 -7.61 -0.75
CA ASN A 89 5.19 -6.39 0.04
C ASN A 89 6.44 -6.42 0.93
N SER A 90 6.74 -7.56 1.54
CA SER A 90 7.95 -7.78 2.35
C SER A 90 9.23 -7.58 1.54
N LEU A 91 9.31 -8.18 0.35
CA LEU A 91 10.45 -8.00 -0.55
C LEU A 91 10.62 -6.53 -0.96
N ARG A 92 9.53 -5.88 -1.38
CA ARG A 92 9.56 -4.46 -1.78
C ARG A 92 9.98 -3.55 -0.63
N TYR A 93 9.60 -3.86 0.61
CA TYR A 93 10.03 -3.13 1.81
C TYR A 93 11.55 -3.27 2.01
N MET A 94 12.09 -4.49 1.97
CA MET A 94 13.53 -4.74 2.07
C MET A 94 14.32 -4.05 0.95
N THR A 95 13.80 -4.07 -0.29
CA THR A 95 14.41 -3.36 -1.42
C THR A 95 14.43 -1.85 -1.19
N THR A 96 13.33 -1.29 -0.68
CA THR A 96 13.25 0.15 -0.36
C THR A 96 14.30 0.55 0.69
N LEU A 97 14.45 -0.25 1.75
CA LEU A 97 15.49 -0.05 2.77
C LEU A 97 16.91 -0.13 2.17
N THR A 98 17.14 -1.08 1.28
CA THR A 98 18.43 -1.25 0.61
C THR A 98 18.80 -0.02 -0.21
N PHE A 99 17.86 0.53 -1.00
CA PHE A 99 18.10 1.76 -1.76
C PHE A 99 18.32 2.97 -0.86
N LEU A 100 17.55 3.10 0.23
CA LEU A 100 17.72 4.19 1.19
C LEU A 100 19.13 4.15 1.82
N ASN A 101 19.57 2.98 2.27
CA ASN A 101 20.90 2.80 2.84
C ASN A 101 22.00 3.16 1.83
N ARG A 102 21.89 2.69 0.58
CA ARG A 102 22.85 3.05 -0.48
C ARG A 102 22.91 4.55 -0.72
N ARG A 103 21.76 5.23 -0.74
CA ARG A 103 21.70 6.69 -0.92
C ARG A 103 22.36 7.43 0.24
N ILE A 104 22.10 7.03 1.48
CA ILE A 104 22.72 7.62 2.66
C ILE A 104 24.23 7.41 2.64
N SER A 105 24.70 6.19 2.38
CA SER A 105 26.13 5.89 2.25
C SER A 105 26.79 6.71 1.15
N GLY A 106 26.16 6.84 -0.02
CA GLY A 106 26.67 7.66 -1.11
C GLY A 106 26.80 9.15 -0.76
N LEU A 107 25.81 9.70 -0.04
CA LEU A 107 25.89 11.08 0.46
C LEU A 107 27.00 11.24 1.52
N MET A 108 27.18 10.27 2.41
CA MET A 108 28.26 10.31 3.41
C MET A 108 29.63 10.27 2.75
N THR A 109 29.83 9.43 1.73
CA THR A 109 31.08 9.38 0.96
C THR A 109 31.35 10.71 0.28
N ALA A 110 30.35 11.29 -0.40
CA ALA A 110 30.48 12.59 -1.07
C ALA A 110 30.81 13.74 -0.10
N ILE A 111 30.27 13.72 1.12
CA ILE A 111 30.57 14.72 2.16
C ILE A 111 31.99 14.54 2.72
N LYS A 112 32.46 13.29 2.84
CA LYS A 112 33.81 12.98 3.35
C LYS A 112 34.92 13.26 2.31
N GLY A 113 34.59 13.31 1.03
CA GLY A 113 35.53 13.65 -0.05
C GLY A 113 36.44 12.51 -0.48
N GLU A 114 36.06 11.26 -0.19
CA GLU A 114 36.67 10.05 -0.77
C GLU A 114 35.98 9.64 -2.08
#